data_AF-A0AAE9EVE6-F1
#
_entry.id   AF-A0AAE9EVE6-F1
#
_cell.length_a   1.000
_cell.length_b   1.000
_cell.length_c   1.000
_cell.angle_alpha   90.00
_cell.angle_beta   90.00
_cell.angle_gamma   90.00
#
_symmetry.space_group_name_H-M   'P 1'
#
loop_
_entity.id
_entity.type
_entity.pdbx_description
1 polymer ?
#
loop_
_entity_poly.entity_id
_entity_poly.type
_entity_poly.pdbx_seq_one_letter_code
_entity_poly.pdbx_strand_id
1 'polypeptide(L)'
;MSVSKSVTFLFLICSCFVGHDAWDQITTWGFRSIFLYANQTAVWKLTFDVNHKDTTLQAYKVVTDWTPTYWKTKDAYLNKNNKLSNRTYAEEQAWSFLLQRDAMRKFVRYMFRATIDTKYFTEKDASRMRDIWWKSDRDCKSNFTLMRPIFKNRTVTEFAKTHKDFGTKFEKLTGDYYYYHFSSAERLNWTLIAE
;
A
#
# COMPACT_ATOMS: atom_id res chain seq x y z
N MET A 1 13.67 -7.20 40.64
CA MET A 1 12.39 -7.55 39.97
C MET A 1 12.71 -8.23 38.65
N SER A 2 12.54 -9.55 38.60
CA SER A 2 12.80 -10.35 37.40
C SER A 2 11.62 -10.21 36.44
N VAL A 3 11.78 -9.43 35.38
CA VAL A 3 10.83 -9.44 34.27
C VAL A 3 10.89 -10.84 33.65
N SER A 4 9.79 -11.60 33.77
CA SER A 4 9.70 -12.97 33.30
C SER A 4 10.08 -13.05 31.81
N LYS A 5 10.98 -13.98 31.47
CA LYS A 5 11.40 -14.29 30.09
C LYS A 5 10.21 -14.52 29.14
N SER A 6 9.05 -14.89 29.69
CA SER A 6 7.80 -15.07 28.94
C SER A 6 7.19 -13.74 28.43
N VAL A 7 7.38 -12.62 29.14
CA VAL A 7 6.85 -11.30 28.73
C VAL A 7 7.67 -10.72 27.58
N THR A 8 9.00 -10.92 27.61
CA THR A 8 9.88 -10.53 26.51
C THR A 8 9.63 -11.36 25.25
N PHE A 9 9.31 -12.66 25.41
CA PHE A 9 8.98 -13.55 24.29
C PHE A 9 7.62 -13.21 23.66
N LEU A 10 6.62 -12.79 24.46
CA LEU A 10 5.32 -12.35 23.94
C LEU A 10 5.42 -11.02 23.16
N PHE A 11 6.25 -10.08 23.61
CA PHE A 11 6.55 -8.85 22.86
C PHE A 11 7.33 -9.14 21.57
N LEU A 12 8.28 -10.08 21.60
CA LEU A 12 9.00 -10.51 20.40
C LEU A 12 8.05 -11.15 19.37
N ILE A 13 7.13 -12.01 19.80
CA ILE A 13 6.15 -12.65 18.92
C ILE A 13 5.16 -11.61 18.36
N CYS A 14 4.71 -10.65 19.16
CA CYS A 14 3.88 -9.54 18.66
C CYS A 14 4.63 -8.65 17.65
N SER A 15 5.95 -8.48 17.76
CA SER A 15 6.74 -7.80 16.72
C SER A 15 7.05 -8.68 15.51
N CYS A 16 7.15 -10.01 15.67
CA CYS A 16 7.40 -10.96 14.58
C CYS A 16 6.16 -11.21 13.71
N PHE A 17 4.94 -11.15 14.26
CA PHE A 17 3.71 -11.19 13.46
C PHE A 17 3.38 -9.85 12.78
N VAL A 18 4.05 -8.77 13.15
CA VAL A 18 3.99 -7.46 12.47
C VAL A 18 5.08 -7.33 11.39
N GLY A 19 6.11 -8.19 11.40
CA GLY A 19 7.32 -8.06 10.59
C GLY A 19 7.38 -8.87 9.29
N HIS A 20 6.35 -9.64 8.95
CA HIS A 20 6.27 -10.39 7.70
C HIS A 20 5.13 -9.90 6.78
N ASP A 21 4.78 -8.62 6.88
CA ASP A 21 3.95 -7.95 5.88
C ASP A 21 4.77 -7.81 4.59
N ALA A 22 4.59 -8.80 3.69
CA ALA A 22 5.01 -8.85 2.27
C ALA A 22 5.94 -7.71 1.84
N TRP A 23 7.23 -7.98 1.67
CA TRP A 23 8.23 -6.94 1.42
C TRP A 23 7.99 -6.18 0.10
N ASP A 24 7.19 -6.72 -0.83
CA ASP A 24 6.70 -5.98 -2.00
C ASP A 24 5.30 -5.40 -1.79
N GLN A 25 5.25 -4.19 -1.23
CA GLN A 25 3.99 -3.46 -1.03
C GLN A 25 3.82 -2.34 -2.03
N ILE A 26 4.91 -1.74 -2.52
CA ILE A 26 4.86 -0.84 -3.65
C ILE A 26 5.08 -1.66 -4.92
N THR A 27 4.10 -1.64 -5.81
CA THR A 27 4.26 -2.26 -7.13
C THR A 27 5.20 -1.40 -7.96
N THR A 28 6.13 -2.02 -8.71
CA THR A 28 7.02 -1.28 -9.61
C THR A 28 6.23 -0.42 -10.60
N TRP A 29 4.99 -0.82 -10.94
CA TRP A 29 4.11 -0.01 -11.77
C TRP A 29 3.83 1.38 -11.19
N GLY A 30 3.62 1.50 -9.88
CA GLY A 30 3.34 2.79 -9.23
C GLY A 30 4.42 3.83 -9.50
N PHE A 31 5.68 3.48 -9.22
CA PHE A 31 6.81 4.37 -9.54
C PHE A 31 7.11 4.48 -11.02
N ARG A 32 6.84 3.45 -11.84
CA ARG A 32 7.00 3.56 -13.30
C ARG A 32 6.04 4.56 -13.92
N SER A 33 4.84 4.68 -13.37
CA SER A 33 3.86 5.67 -13.83
C SER A 33 4.29 7.09 -13.47
N ILE A 34 4.94 7.28 -12.31
CA ILE A 34 5.44 8.59 -11.85
C ILE A 34 6.73 8.98 -12.58
N PHE A 35 7.70 8.07 -12.66
CA PHE A 35 9.00 8.28 -13.31
C PHE A 35 8.98 7.73 -14.74
N LEU A 36 8.05 8.24 -15.55
CA LEU A 36 7.78 7.75 -16.92
C LEU A 36 9.00 7.79 -17.84
N TYR A 37 9.90 8.75 -17.63
CA TYR A 37 11.08 8.98 -18.47
C TYR A 37 12.35 8.26 -17.99
N ALA A 38 12.28 7.60 -16.83
CA ALA A 38 13.41 6.91 -16.22
C ALA A 38 13.66 5.54 -16.86
N ASN A 39 14.88 5.02 -16.68
CA ASN A 39 15.18 3.64 -17.07
C ASN A 39 14.39 2.66 -16.18
N GLN A 40 13.71 1.68 -16.79
CA GLN A 40 12.85 0.73 -16.05
C GLN A 40 13.61 -0.05 -14.97
N THR A 41 14.87 -0.43 -15.22
CA THR A 41 15.70 -1.15 -14.24
C THR A 41 16.05 -0.25 -13.06
N ALA A 42 16.31 1.03 -13.31
CA ALA A 42 16.56 2.00 -12.24
C ALA A 42 15.31 2.20 -11.36
N VAL A 43 14.12 2.27 -11.96
CA VAL A 43 12.85 2.36 -11.20
C VAL A 43 12.56 1.08 -10.41
N TRP A 44 12.91 -0.09 -10.95
CA TRP A 44 12.78 -1.35 -10.21
C TRP A 44 13.67 -1.36 -8.97
N LYS A 45 14.95 -0.96 -9.10
CA LYS A 45 15.87 -0.83 -7.96
C LYS A 45 15.36 0.19 -6.92
N LEU A 46 14.87 1.35 -7.38
CA LEU A 46 14.24 2.33 -6.50
C LEU A 46 13.07 1.72 -5.72
N THR A 47 12.21 0.97 -6.40
CA THR A 47 11.05 0.31 -5.77
C THR A 47 11.50 -0.65 -4.68
N PHE A 48 12.54 -1.45 -4.97
CA PHE A 48 13.14 -2.36 -4.01
C PHE A 48 13.67 -1.60 -2.79
N ASP A 49 14.51 -0.58 -2.98
CA ASP A 49 15.11 0.17 -1.88
C ASP A 49 14.08 0.88 -0.98
N VAL A 50 13.03 1.43 -1.60
CA VAL A 50 11.92 2.09 -0.90
C VAL A 50 11.11 1.08 -0.09
N ASN A 51 10.84 -0.11 -0.62
CA ASN A 51 10.12 -1.17 0.07
C ASN A 51 10.83 -1.66 1.35
N HIS A 52 12.14 -1.46 1.46
CA HIS A 52 12.96 -1.79 2.63
C HIS A 52 13.04 -0.67 3.68
N LYS A 53 12.21 0.38 3.58
CA LYS A 53 12.18 1.46 4.57
C LYS A 53 11.01 1.31 5.53
N ASP A 54 11.27 1.59 6.80
CA ASP A 54 10.29 1.42 7.88
C ASP A 54 9.24 2.54 7.89
N THR A 55 9.62 3.74 7.42
CA THR A 55 8.75 4.92 7.44
C THR A 55 8.61 5.56 6.07
N THR A 56 7.47 6.21 5.84
CA THR A 56 7.21 6.98 4.61
C THR A 56 8.24 8.07 4.38
N LEU A 57 8.75 8.70 5.45
CA LEU A 57 9.78 9.74 5.35
C LEU A 57 11.13 9.17 4.91
N GLN A 58 11.54 8.01 5.45
CA GLN A 58 12.75 7.33 5.00
C GLN A 58 12.63 6.86 3.55
N ALA A 59 11.47 6.28 3.18
CA ALA A 59 11.14 5.93 1.81
C ALA A 59 11.25 7.14 0.87
N TYR A 60 10.70 8.29 1.28
CA TYR A 60 10.76 9.51 0.49
C TYR A 60 12.18 10.03 0.34
N LYS A 61 13.01 9.96 1.39
CA LYS A 61 14.43 10.32 1.30
C LYS A 61 15.17 9.53 0.23
N VAL A 62 14.92 8.22 0.12
CA VAL A 62 15.49 7.40 -0.97
C VAL A 62 15.06 7.94 -2.34
N VAL A 63 13.78 8.29 -2.51
CA VAL A 63 13.27 8.86 -3.75
C VAL A 63 13.97 10.19 -4.06
N THR A 64 14.08 11.11 -3.10
CA THR A 64 14.70 12.42 -3.32
C THR A 64 16.20 12.31 -3.61
N ASP A 65 16.90 11.35 -3.01
CA ASP A 65 18.33 11.11 -3.28
C ASP A 65 18.53 10.49 -4.67
N TRP A 66 17.62 9.61 -5.10
CA TRP A 66 17.66 8.93 -6.40
C TRP A 66 17.28 9.84 -7.57
N THR A 67 16.28 10.70 -7.38
CA THR A 67 15.63 11.46 -8.46
C THR A 67 16.58 12.33 -9.27
N PRO A 68 17.47 13.16 -8.69
CA PRO A 68 18.36 14.04 -9.44
C PRO A 68 19.18 13.33 -10.52
N THR A 69 19.55 12.06 -10.27
CA THR A 69 20.40 11.27 -11.17
C THR A 69 19.59 10.45 -12.17
N TYR A 70 18.44 9.89 -11.76
CA TYR A 70 17.80 8.80 -12.50
C TYR A 70 16.38 9.08 -12.99
N TRP A 71 15.80 10.26 -12.69
CA TRP A 71 14.41 10.59 -13.06
C TRP A 71 14.11 10.56 -14.57
N LYS A 72 15.15 10.69 -15.41
CA LYS A 72 15.06 10.50 -16.86
C LYS A 72 16.33 9.85 -17.42
N THR A 73 16.19 9.19 -18.57
CA THR A 73 17.35 8.80 -19.37
C THR A 73 17.99 10.01 -20.07
N LYS A 74 19.24 9.87 -20.51
CA LYS A 74 19.99 10.95 -21.18
C LYS A 74 19.24 11.50 -22.39
N ASP A 75 18.69 10.60 -23.21
CA ASP A 75 18.05 10.89 -24.50
C ASP A 75 16.51 10.87 -24.41
N ALA A 76 15.94 10.97 -23.20
CA ALA A 76 14.50 10.99 -23.01
C ALA A 76 13.84 12.17 -23.73
N TYR A 77 12.84 11.89 -24.57
CA TYR A 77 11.94 12.91 -25.08
C TYR A 77 10.94 13.33 -23.99
N LEU A 78 11.02 14.58 -23.55
CA LEU A 78 10.14 15.14 -22.53
C LEU A 78 8.95 15.85 -23.18
N ASN A 79 7.76 15.26 -23.05
CA ASN A 79 6.54 15.90 -23.52
C ASN A 79 6.19 17.08 -22.60
N LYS A 80 6.28 18.31 -23.11
CA LYS A 80 6.02 19.54 -22.33
C LYS A 80 4.60 19.65 -21.78
N ASN A 81 3.62 18.97 -22.40
CA ASN A 81 2.25 18.97 -21.92
C ASN A 81 2.10 18.06 -20.69
N ASN A 82 2.87 16.97 -20.63
CA ASN A 82 2.84 16.06 -19.49
C ASN A 82 3.61 16.65 -18.31
N LYS A 83 2.92 16.88 -17.19
CA LYS A 83 3.50 17.46 -15.96
C LYS A 83 4.66 16.64 -15.38
N LEU A 84 4.71 15.32 -15.59
CA LEU A 84 5.80 14.45 -15.14
C LEU A 84 7.13 14.71 -15.87
N SER A 85 7.13 15.54 -16.92
CA SER A 85 8.35 16.08 -17.52
C SER A 85 9.06 17.08 -16.59
N ASN A 86 8.40 17.55 -15.54
CA ASN A 86 8.97 18.36 -14.48
C ASN A 86 9.40 17.47 -13.30
N ARG A 87 10.68 17.54 -12.93
CA ARG A 87 11.25 16.75 -11.84
C ARG A 87 10.55 16.99 -10.51
N THR A 88 10.32 18.25 -10.13
CA THR A 88 9.67 18.61 -8.86
C THR A 88 8.28 18.01 -8.80
N TYR A 89 7.52 18.08 -9.89
CA TYR A 89 6.20 17.47 -9.95
C TYR A 89 6.25 15.94 -9.78
N ALA A 90 7.22 15.27 -10.41
CA ALA A 90 7.42 13.82 -10.22
C ALA A 90 7.77 13.46 -8.76
N GLU A 91 8.59 14.26 -8.08
CA GLU A 91 8.91 14.10 -6.65
C GLU A 91 7.67 14.28 -5.77
N GLU A 92 6.86 15.31 -6.02
CA GLU A 92 5.59 15.56 -5.31
C GLU A 92 4.59 14.42 -5.49
N GLN A 93 4.50 13.86 -6.71
CA GLN A 93 3.66 12.69 -6.98
C GLN A 93 4.19 11.43 -6.30
N ALA A 94 5.51 11.24 -6.24
CA ALA A 94 6.11 10.14 -5.49
C ALA A 94 5.83 10.25 -3.99
N TRP A 95 5.93 11.45 -3.41
CA TRP A 95 5.55 11.69 -2.02
C TRP A 95 4.07 11.36 -1.76
N SER A 96 3.18 11.89 -2.60
CA SER A 96 1.74 11.67 -2.48
C SER A 96 1.37 10.20 -2.62
N PHE A 97 2.02 9.48 -3.55
CA PHE A 97 1.87 8.05 -3.70
C PHE A 97 2.33 7.29 -2.46
N LEU A 98 3.51 7.61 -1.91
CA LEU A 98 4.00 6.98 -0.68
C LEU A 98 3.05 7.20 0.52
N LEU A 99 2.47 8.40 0.64
CA LEU A 99 1.43 8.68 1.63
C LEU A 99 0.17 7.83 1.42
N GLN A 100 -0.24 7.61 0.17
CA GLN A 100 -1.34 6.69 -0.15
C GLN A 100 -1.01 5.25 0.23
N ARG A 101 0.23 4.80 -0.02
CA ARG A 101 0.67 3.45 0.34
C ARG A 101 0.61 3.22 1.85
N ASP A 102 1.04 4.20 2.64
CA ASP A 102 0.92 4.18 4.09
C ASP A 102 -0.55 4.16 4.54
N ALA A 103 -1.40 5.00 3.94
CA ALA A 103 -2.84 4.99 4.22
C ALA A 103 -3.49 3.64 3.92
N MET A 104 -3.11 2.99 2.81
CA MET A 104 -3.63 1.69 2.43
C MET A 104 -3.18 0.58 3.39
N ARG A 105 -1.93 0.62 3.87
CA ARG A 105 -1.45 -0.29 4.93
C ARG A 105 -2.30 -0.17 6.20
N LYS A 106 -2.59 1.07 6.62
CA LYS A 106 -3.43 1.36 7.78
C LYS A 106 -4.86 0.86 7.58
N PHE A 107 -5.44 1.07 6.40
CA PHE A 107 -6.76 0.55 6.04
C PHE A 107 -6.83 -0.98 6.14
N VAL A 108 -5.89 -1.70 5.50
CA VAL A 108 -5.85 -3.16 5.53
C VAL A 108 -5.68 -3.69 6.94
N ARG A 109 -4.78 -3.07 7.72
CA ARG A 109 -4.57 -3.44 9.12
C ARG A 109 -5.82 -3.24 9.96
N TYR A 110 -6.56 -2.15 9.74
CA TYR A 110 -7.84 -1.92 10.39
C TYR A 110 -8.85 -3.01 10.04
N MET A 111 -9.02 -3.33 8.75
CA MET A 111 -9.94 -4.38 8.29
C MET A 111 -9.59 -5.75 8.89
N PHE A 112 -8.30 -6.09 8.88
CA PHE A 112 -7.79 -7.33 9.46
C PHE A 112 -8.10 -7.41 10.96
N ARG A 113 -7.73 -6.39 11.74
CA ARG A 113 -7.99 -6.36 13.19
C ARG A 113 -9.48 -6.40 13.50
N ALA A 114 -10.29 -5.57 12.84
CA ALA A 114 -11.72 -5.51 13.09
C ALA A 114 -12.42 -6.85 12.82
N THR A 115 -11.99 -7.61 11.80
CA THR A 115 -12.56 -8.93 11.51
C THR A 115 -12.13 -10.01 12.50
N ILE A 116 -10.89 -9.95 13.01
CA ILE A 116 -10.40 -10.86 14.06
C ILE A 116 -11.01 -10.54 15.43
N ASP A 117 -10.98 -9.28 15.85
CA ASP A 117 -11.42 -8.84 17.17
C ASP A 117 -12.93 -9.07 17.37
N THR A 118 -13.71 -8.97 16.28
CA THR A 118 -15.15 -9.29 16.30
C THR A 118 -15.44 -10.78 16.09
N LYS A 119 -14.42 -11.63 16.03
CA LYS A 119 -14.50 -13.08 15.76
C LYS A 119 -15.24 -13.40 14.45
N TYR A 120 -15.25 -12.46 13.52
CA TYR A 120 -15.86 -12.66 12.20
C TYR A 120 -14.99 -13.59 11.36
N PHE A 121 -13.68 -13.37 11.37
CA PHE A 121 -12.71 -14.25 10.72
C PHE A 121 -11.83 -14.96 11.74
N THR A 122 -11.33 -16.13 11.35
CA THR A 122 -10.14 -16.71 11.97
C THR A 122 -8.88 -16.00 11.48
N GLU A 123 -7.74 -16.16 12.17
CA GLU A 123 -6.45 -15.62 11.70
C GLU A 123 -6.08 -16.09 10.28
N LYS A 124 -6.45 -17.34 9.97
CA LYS A 124 -6.25 -17.92 8.64
C LYS A 124 -7.10 -17.22 7.59
N ASP A 125 -8.38 -16.98 7.88
CA ASP A 125 -9.29 -16.29 6.96
C ASP A 125 -8.85 -14.82 6.74
N ALA A 126 -8.47 -14.12 7.80
CA ALA A 126 -8.00 -12.75 7.70
C ALA A 126 -6.66 -12.66 6.94
N SER A 127 -5.76 -13.64 7.11
CA SER A 127 -4.52 -13.73 6.33
C SER A 127 -4.82 -13.94 4.84
N ARG A 128 -5.79 -14.81 4.53
CA ARG A 128 -6.23 -15.04 3.16
C ARG A 128 -6.90 -13.80 2.54
N MET A 129 -7.70 -13.07 3.31
CA MET A 129 -8.25 -11.78 2.90
C MET A 129 -7.12 -10.78 2.55
N ARG A 130 -6.07 -10.69 3.37
CA ARG A 130 -4.90 -9.83 3.10
C ARG A 130 -4.19 -10.22 1.79
N ASP A 131 -4.07 -11.51 1.48
CA ASP A 131 -3.49 -11.95 0.20
C ASP A 131 -4.35 -11.53 -1.01
N ILE A 132 -5.67 -11.67 -0.90
CA ILE A 132 -6.62 -11.21 -1.92
C ILE A 132 -6.52 -9.69 -2.10
N TRP A 133 -6.34 -8.93 -1.02
CA TRP A 133 -6.11 -7.48 -1.08
C TRP A 133 -4.88 -7.15 -1.92
N TRP A 134 -3.72 -7.69 -1.57
CA TRP A 134 -2.48 -7.35 -2.27
C TRP A 134 -2.45 -7.88 -3.70
N LYS A 135 -3.11 -9.00 -3.99
CA LYS A 135 -3.30 -9.44 -5.37
C LYS A 135 -4.15 -8.44 -6.15
N SER A 136 -5.25 -7.96 -5.57
CA SER A 136 -6.14 -7.00 -6.24
C SER A 136 -5.47 -5.65 -6.44
N ASP A 137 -4.67 -5.20 -5.47
CA ASP A 137 -3.85 -3.99 -5.59
C ASP A 137 -2.85 -4.07 -6.74
N ARG A 138 -2.16 -5.21 -6.90
CA ARG A 138 -1.27 -5.45 -8.03
C ARG A 138 -1.98 -5.44 -9.37
N ASP A 139 -3.09 -6.17 -9.47
CA ASP A 139 -3.88 -6.25 -10.71
C ASP A 139 -4.46 -4.89 -11.11
N CYS A 140 -4.79 -4.06 -10.11
CA CYS A 140 -5.29 -2.69 -10.29
C CYS A 140 -4.21 -1.63 -10.26
N LYS A 141 -2.92 -2.01 -10.34
CA LYS A 141 -1.81 -1.07 -10.51
C LYS A 141 -1.78 0.02 -9.43
N SER A 142 -2.08 -0.37 -8.19
CA SER A 142 -2.16 0.52 -7.03
C SER A 142 -3.22 1.63 -7.11
N ASN A 143 -4.21 1.50 -7.99
CA ASN A 143 -5.39 2.37 -8.01
C ASN A 143 -6.46 1.84 -7.05
N PHE A 144 -6.61 2.52 -5.91
CA PHE A 144 -7.54 2.12 -4.85
C PHE A 144 -9.01 2.09 -5.30
N THR A 145 -9.44 3.11 -6.05
CA THR A 145 -10.81 3.25 -6.53
C THR A 145 -11.21 2.08 -7.42
N LEU A 146 -10.31 1.64 -8.31
CA LEU A 146 -10.52 0.45 -9.15
C LEU A 146 -10.40 -0.85 -8.34
N MET A 147 -9.48 -0.90 -7.39
CA MET A 147 -9.18 -2.10 -6.62
C MET A 147 -10.30 -2.48 -5.66
N ARG A 148 -10.91 -1.51 -4.95
CA ARG A 148 -11.91 -1.76 -3.91
C ARG A 148 -13.06 -2.70 -4.35
N PRO A 149 -13.77 -2.46 -5.47
CA PRO A 149 -14.83 -3.38 -5.91
C PRO A 149 -14.28 -4.76 -6.31
N ILE A 150 -13.08 -4.85 -6.89
CA ILE A 150 -12.45 -6.11 -7.29
C ILE A 150 -12.07 -6.94 -6.06
N PHE A 151 -11.44 -6.30 -5.07
CA PHE A 151 -11.13 -6.92 -3.79
C PHE A 151 -12.38 -7.46 -3.10
N LYS A 152 -13.44 -6.64 -3.02
CA LYS A 152 -14.70 -7.04 -2.41
C LYS A 152 -15.27 -8.28 -3.08
N ASN A 153 -15.40 -8.25 -4.41
CA ASN A 153 -15.97 -9.37 -5.17
C ASN A 153 -15.15 -10.65 -4.99
N ARG A 154 -13.81 -10.58 -5.10
CA ARG A 154 -12.93 -11.74 -4.90
C ARG A 154 -13.07 -12.35 -3.51
N THR A 155 -13.18 -11.50 -2.49
CA THR A 155 -13.31 -11.95 -1.10
C THR A 155 -14.68 -12.56 -0.84
N VAL A 156 -15.76 -11.98 -1.37
CA VAL A 156 -17.10 -12.59 -1.34
C VAL A 156 -17.09 -13.97 -1.99
N THR A 157 -16.45 -14.12 -3.15
CA THR A 157 -16.34 -15.42 -3.82
C THR A 157 -15.54 -16.44 -3.01
N GLU A 158 -14.39 -16.05 -2.46
CA GLU A 158 -13.54 -16.93 -1.65
C GLU A 158 -14.29 -17.47 -0.43
N PHE A 159 -15.04 -16.62 0.26
CA PHE A 159 -15.72 -16.96 1.51
C PHE A 159 -17.23 -17.21 1.36
N ALA A 160 -17.72 -17.45 0.14
CA ALA A 160 -19.16 -17.58 -0.14
C ALA A 160 -19.88 -18.64 0.71
N LYS A 161 -19.18 -19.66 1.18
CA LYS A 161 -19.75 -20.73 2.02
C LYS A 161 -19.75 -20.42 3.51
N THR A 162 -18.83 -19.58 3.97
CA THR A 162 -18.56 -19.35 5.40
C THR A 162 -18.95 -17.94 5.87
N HIS A 163 -18.94 -16.95 4.98
CA HIS A 163 -19.11 -15.53 5.30
C HIS A 163 -19.95 -14.83 4.23
N LYS A 164 -21.22 -15.22 4.13
CA LYS A 164 -22.16 -14.77 3.08
C LYS A 164 -22.43 -13.27 3.10
N ASP A 165 -22.25 -12.63 4.26
CA ASP A 165 -22.51 -11.22 4.51
C ASP A 165 -21.24 -10.33 4.37
N PHE A 166 -20.12 -10.89 3.89
CA PHE A 166 -18.85 -10.17 3.79
C PHE A 166 -18.98 -8.83 3.07
N GLY A 167 -19.76 -8.77 1.97
CA GLY A 167 -19.96 -7.53 1.22
C GLY A 167 -20.52 -6.40 2.09
N THR A 168 -21.55 -6.67 2.88
CA THR A 168 -22.15 -5.71 3.81
C THR A 168 -21.19 -5.34 4.94
N LYS A 169 -20.51 -6.35 5.52
CA LYS A 169 -19.51 -6.13 6.56
C LYS A 169 -18.36 -5.24 6.08
N PHE A 170 -17.89 -5.47 4.85
CA PHE A 170 -16.82 -4.70 4.21
C PHE A 170 -17.22 -3.22 4.03
N GLU A 171 -18.42 -2.93 3.53
CA GLU A 171 -18.89 -1.55 3.37
C GLU A 171 -19.04 -0.85 4.73
N LYS A 172 -19.58 -1.55 5.74
CA LYS A 172 -19.68 -1.00 7.10
C LYS A 172 -18.30 -0.64 7.66
N LEU A 173 -17.35 -1.57 7.62
CA LEU A 173 -16.00 -1.34 8.13
C LEU A 173 -15.26 -0.26 7.34
N THR A 174 -15.52 -0.17 6.02
CA THR A 174 -15.00 0.95 5.21
C THR A 174 -15.56 2.27 5.71
N GLY A 175 -16.88 2.37 5.92
CA GLY A 175 -17.51 3.57 6.49
C GLY A 175 -16.95 3.94 7.87
N ASP A 176 -16.82 2.96 8.76
CA ASP A 176 -16.22 3.14 10.09
C ASP A 176 -14.77 3.66 9.99
N TYR A 177 -13.96 3.12 9.08
CA TYR A 177 -12.60 3.61 8.86
C TYR A 177 -12.57 5.07 8.39
N TYR A 178 -13.41 5.44 7.42
CA TYR A 178 -13.48 6.82 6.93
C TYR A 178 -13.93 7.80 8.02
N TYR A 179 -14.81 7.36 8.92
CA TYR A 179 -15.27 8.15 10.04
C TYR A 179 -14.18 8.38 11.10
N TYR A 180 -13.51 7.31 11.56
CA TYR A 180 -12.52 7.38 12.64
C TYR A 180 -11.10 7.76 12.20
N HIS A 181 -10.77 7.61 10.91
CA HIS A 181 -9.42 7.81 10.36
C HIS A 181 -9.39 8.75 9.16
N PHE A 182 -10.25 9.78 9.17
CA PHE A 182 -10.49 10.70 8.06
C PHE A 182 -9.21 11.16 7.32
N SER A 183 -8.23 11.71 8.04
CA SER A 183 -6.99 12.24 7.42
C SER A 183 -6.14 11.19 6.71
N SER A 184 -6.20 9.93 7.15
CA SER A 184 -5.59 8.81 6.44
C SER A 184 -6.46 8.32 5.30
N ALA A 185 -7.79 8.35 5.46
CA ALA A 185 -8.73 7.84 4.47
C ALA A 185 -8.77 8.70 3.20
N GLU A 186 -8.63 10.04 3.32
CA GLU A 186 -8.55 10.93 2.17
C GLU A 186 -7.41 10.55 1.21
N ARG A 187 -6.29 10.10 1.77
CA ARG A 187 -5.09 9.70 0.99
C ARG A 187 -5.28 8.41 0.20
N LEU A 188 -6.28 7.58 0.53
CA LEU A 188 -6.52 6.32 -0.18
C LEU A 188 -6.83 6.55 -1.66
N ASN A 189 -7.54 7.63 -1.96
CA ASN A 189 -8.03 7.98 -3.29
C ASN A 189 -7.01 8.75 -4.14
N TRP A 190 -5.71 8.62 -3.85
CA TRP A 190 -4.67 9.21 -4.69
C TRP A 190 -4.84 8.78 -6.15
N THR A 191 -4.67 9.76 -7.03
CA THR A 191 -4.66 9.57 -8.48
C THR A 191 -3.44 10.28 -9.05
N LEU A 192 -2.83 9.67 -10.07
CA LEU A 192 -1.77 10.30 -10.83
C LEU A 192 -2.38 11.13 -11.96
N ILE A 193 -2.25 12.44 -11.89
CA ILE A 193 -2.69 13.36 -12.96
C ILE A 193 -1.48 13.65 -13.85
N ALA A 194 -1.30 12.86 -14.90
CA ALA A 194 -0.16 12.98 -15.81
C ALA A 194 -0.46 13.82 -17.08
N GLU A 195 -1.65 14.41 -17.17
CA GLU A 195 -2.11 15.23 -18.32
C GLU A 195 -1.14 16.36 -18.67
#